data_AF-W1YM43-F1
#
_entry.id   AF-W1YM43-F1
#
_cell.length_a   1.000
_cell.length_b   1.000
_cell.length_c   1.000
_cell.angle_alpha   90.00
_cell.angle_beta   90.00
_cell.angle_gamma   90.00
#
_symmetry.space_group_name_H-M   'P 1'
#
loop_
_entity.id
_entity.type
_entity.pdbx_description
1 polymer ?
#
loop_
_entity_poly.entity_id
_entity_poly.type
_entity_poly.pdbx_seq_one_letter_code
_entity_poly.pdbx_strand_id
1 'polypeptide(L)' 'YDFVEHNRKPLGIPAFLAIRDALMRAPEPVTLVAIGPLTNIALLLSQCPECKPYIRRLVIMGGSAGR' A
#
# COMPACT_ATOMS: atom_id res chain seq x y z
N TYR A 1 26.71 9.34 8.94
CA TYR A 1 25.88 8.23 9.44
C TYR A 1 26.12 7.10 8.46
N ASP A 2 26.59 5.94 8.94
CA ASP A 2 26.86 4.80 8.07
C ASP A 2 25.69 3.83 8.15
N PHE A 3 24.96 3.69 7.05
CA PHE A 3 23.92 2.68 6.94
C PHE A 3 24.55 1.32 6.62
N VAL A 4 24.14 0.28 7.34
CA VAL A 4 24.60 -1.10 7.07
C VAL A 4 24.03 -1.63 5.76
N GLU A 5 24.78 -2.45 5.05
CA GLU A 5 24.27 -3.14 3.86
C GLU A 5 23.19 -4.16 4.24
N HIS A 6 22.17 -4.26 3.38
CA HIS A 6 21.06 -5.18 3.55
C HIS A 6 21.05 -6.19 2.40
N ASN A 7 21.02 -7.49 2.72
CA ASN A 7 20.97 -8.58 1.72
C ASN A 7 19.55 -8.84 1.17
N ARG A 8 18.54 -8.11 1.65
CA ARG A 8 17.15 -8.27 1.18
C ARG A 8 16.99 -7.62 -0.20
N LYS A 9 16.53 -8.40 -1.16
CA LYS A 9 16.16 -7.89 -2.49
C LYS A 9 14.70 -7.41 -2.50
N PRO A 10 14.38 -6.35 -3.27
CA PRO A 10 12.99 -5.98 -3.54
C PRO A 10 12.23 -7.12 -4.23
N LEU A 11 10.91 -7.13 -4.07
CA LEU A 11 10.05 -8.02 -4.85
C LEU A 11 10.13 -7.64 -6.33
N GLY A 12 10.16 -8.63 -7.22
CA GLY A 12 10.19 -8.42 -8.68
C GLY A 12 8.82 -8.03 -9.28
N ILE A 13 7.88 -7.56 -8.47
CA ILE A 13 6.53 -7.17 -8.88
C ILE A 13 6.26 -5.71 -8.49
N PRO A 14 5.41 -4.99 -9.25
CA PRO A 14 4.92 -3.67 -8.85
C PRO A 14 4.29 -3.67 -7.45
N ALA A 15 4.48 -2.58 -6.72
CA ALA A 15 4.01 -2.46 -5.34
C ALA A 15 2.49 -2.63 -5.19
N PHE A 16 1.68 -2.12 -6.12
CA PHE A 16 0.22 -2.26 -6.05
C PHE A 16 -0.24 -3.73 -6.19
N LEU A 17 0.49 -4.55 -6.96
CA LEU A 17 0.22 -6.00 -7.05
C LEU A 17 0.67 -6.73 -5.79
N ALA A 18 1.80 -6.33 -5.19
CA ALA A 18 2.21 -6.87 -3.90
C ALA A 18 1.18 -6.56 -2.80
N ILE A 19 0.59 -5.35 -2.81
CA ILE A 19 -0.47 -4.95 -1.88
C ILE A 19 -1.73 -5.78 -2.13
N ARG A 20 -2.17 -5.95 -3.38
CA ARG A 20 -3.30 -6.84 -3.74
C ARG A 20 -3.09 -8.24 -3.17
N ASP A 21 -1.93 -8.84 -3.43
CA ASP A 21 -1.65 -10.21 -3.00
C ASP A 21 -1.66 -10.33 -1.46
N ALA A 22 -1.19 -9.30 -0.75
CA ALA A 22 -1.25 -9.26 0.71
C ALA A 22 -2.70 -9.12 1.23
N LEU A 23 -3.52 -8.28 0.60
CA LEU A 23 -4.93 -8.10 0.96
C LEU A 23 -5.75 -9.39 0.76
N MET A 24 -5.56 -10.06 -0.38
CA MET A 24 -6.31 -11.27 -0.73
C MET A 24 -5.91 -12.50 0.10
N ARG A 25 -4.69 -12.52 0.64
CA ARG A 25 -4.20 -13.61 1.51
C ARG A 25 -4.48 -13.35 2.99
N ALA A 26 -4.84 -12.14 3.37
CA ALA A 26 -5.10 -11.82 4.76
C ALA A 26 -6.37 -12.56 5.23
N PRO A 27 -6.36 -13.15 6.44
CA PRO A 27 -7.54 -13.83 6.98
C PRO A 27 -8.69 -12.87 7.33
N GLU A 28 -8.40 -11.56 7.39
CA GLU A 28 -9.35 -10.51 7.69
C GLU A 28 -8.96 -9.19 6.98
N PRO A 29 -9.91 -8.25 6.80
CA PRO A 29 -9.62 -6.98 6.13
C PRO A 29 -8.48 -6.17 6.79
N VAL A 30 -7.57 -5.62 5.97
CA VAL A 30 -6.32 -4.98 6.43
C VAL A 30 -6.45 -3.46 6.47
N THR A 31 -5.77 -2.81 7.42
CA THR A 31 -5.62 -1.35 7.43
C THR A 31 -4.39 -0.94 6.62
N LEU A 32 -4.59 -0.13 5.58
CA LEU A 32 -3.52 0.44 4.77
C LEU A 32 -3.09 1.80 5.35
N VAL A 33 -1.79 1.98 5.56
CA VAL A 33 -1.21 3.25 6.03
C VAL A 33 -0.34 3.84 4.92
N ALA A 34 -0.80 4.93 4.30
CA ALA A 34 -0.12 5.61 3.20
C ALA A 34 0.52 6.91 3.70
N ILE A 35 1.85 6.91 3.85
CA ILE A 35 2.65 8.03 4.36
C ILE A 35 3.47 8.76 3.27
N GLY A 36 3.12 8.53 2.01
CA GLY A 36 3.76 9.14 0.85
C GLY A 36 2.73 9.37 -0.27
N PRO A 37 3.19 9.64 -1.51
CA PRO A 37 2.29 9.82 -2.65
C PRO A 37 1.35 8.62 -2.84
N LEU A 38 0.08 8.90 -3.14
CA LEU A 38 -0.98 7.88 -3.19
C LEU A 38 -1.00 7.06 -4.50
N THR A 39 0.02 7.17 -5.34
CA THR A 39 0.06 6.54 -6.67
C THR A 39 -0.20 5.02 -6.62
N ASN A 40 0.42 4.31 -5.68
CA ASN A 40 0.20 2.86 -5.52
C ASN A 40 -1.23 2.53 -5.09
N ILE A 41 -1.84 3.37 -4.24
CA ILE A 41 -3.23 3.20 -3.81
C ILE A 41 -4.19 3.48 -4.96
N ALA A 42 -3.93 4.52 -5.75
CA ALA A 42 -4.72 4.85 -6.93
C ALA A 42 -4.69 3.71 -7.97
N LEU A 43 -3.51 3.14 -8.24
CA LEU A 43 -3.36 1.99 -9.13
C LEU A 43 -4.08 0.76 -8.59
N LEU A 44 -3.92 0.46 -7.29
CA LEU A 44 -4.60 -0.66 -6.64
C LEU A 44 -6.13 -0.57 -6.81
N LEU A 45 -6.72 0.58 -6.47
CA LEU A 45 -8.18 0.75 -6.49
C LEU A 45 -8.76 0.83 -7.91
N SER A 46 -7.95 1.24 -8.89
CA SER A 46 -8.34 1.34 -10.30
C SER A 46 -8.21 0.00 -11.02
N GLN A 47 -7.11 -0.73 -10.81
CA GLN A 47 -6.80 -1.97 -11.54
C GLN A 47 -7.28 -3.24 -10.82
N CYS A 48 -7.43 -3.19 -9.49
CA CYS A 48 -7.85 -4.33 -8.67
C CYS A 48 -9.04 -3.94 -7.77
N PRO A 49 -10.18 -3.53 -8.33
CA PRO A 49 -11.34 -3.07 -7.55
C PRO A 49 -11.90 -4.14 -6.60
N GLU A 50 -11.64 -5.42 -6.87
CA GLU A 50 -11.96 -6.57 -6.00
C GLU A 50 -11.26 -6.52 -4.64
N CYS A 51 -10.21 -5.72 -4.48
CA CYS A 51 -9.52 -5.53 -3.20
C CYS A 51 -10.30 -4.69 -2.19
N LYS A 52 -11.26 -3.87 -2.64
CA LYS A 52 -11.95 -2.90 -1.77
C LYS A 52 -12.59 -3.52 -0.51
N PRO A 53 -13.28 -4.68 -0.57
CA PRO A 53 -13.86 -5.31 0.62
C PRO A 53 -12.82 -5.79 1.64
N TYR A 54 -11.58 -6.01 1.21
CA TYR A 54 -10.47 -6.48 2.04
C TYR A 54 -9.70 -5.31 2.68
N ILE A 55 -10.09 -4.07 2.43
CA ILE A 55 -9.49 -2.88 3.05
C ILE A 55 -10.40 -2.46 4.20
N ARG A 56 -9.94 -2.65 5.44
CA ARG A 56 -10.65 -2.21 6.65
C ARG A 56 -10.67 -0.69 6.76
N ARG A 57 -9.52 -0.05 6.52
CA ARG A 57 -9.31 1.39 6.66
C ARG A 57 -8.14 1.83 5.80
N LEU A 58 -8.23 3.04 5.24
CA LEU A 58 -7.12 3.74 4.61
C LEU A 58 -6.74 4.94 5.49
N VAL A 59 -5.55 4.91 6.09
CA VAL A 59 -4.98 5.99 6.89
C VAL A 59 -3.97 6.73 6.02
N ILE A 60 -4.16 8.02 5.83
CA ILE A 60 -3.35 8.84 4.90
C ILE A 60 -2.66 9.94 5.68
N MET A 61 -1.36 10.08 5.50
CA MET A 61 -0.63 11.30 5.84
C MET A 61 -0.53 12.16 4.58
N GLY A 62 -1.24 13.28 4.58
CA GLY A 62 -1.29 14.19 3.45
C GLY A 62 -2.50 15.11 3.48
N GLY A 63 -2.45 16.17 2.69
CA GLY A 63 -3.46 17.22 2.67
C GLY A 63 -3.16 18.35 3.66
N SER A 64 -3.82 19.48 3.44
CA SER A 64 -3.80 20.65 4.32
C SER A 64 -5.24 21.15 4.45
N ALA A 65 -5.64 21.52 5.67
CA ALA A 65 -6.91 22.20 5.91
C ALA A 65 -6.80 23.73 5.73
N GLY A 66 -5.61 24.22 5.36
CA GLY A 66 -5.36 25.62 5.06
C GLY A 66 -6.13 26.09 3.83
N ARG A 67 -6.48 27.38 3.82
CA ARG A 67 -7.14 28.05 2.71
C ARG A 67 -6.11 28.63 1.76
#